data_AF-A0A1F6HNE7-F1
#
_entry.id   AF-A0A1F6HNE7-F1
#
_cell.length_a   1.000
_cell.length_b   1.000
_cell.length_c   1.000
_cell.angle_alpha   90.00
_cell.angle_beta   90.00
_cell.angle_gamma   90.00
#
_symmetry.space_group_name_H-M   'P 1'
#
loop_
_entity.id
_entity.type
_entity.pdbx_description
1 polymer ?
#
loop_
_entity_poly.entity_id
_entity_poly.type
_entity_poly.pdbx_seq_one_letter_code
_entity_poly.pdbx_strand_id
1 'polypeptide(L)' 'MDSQKQLGQNIKKARKKAGLTQLDVAEKSAISVNYFARIERGEVNPSMDILEQIAKALKVKSSEILPF' A
#
# COMPACT_ATOMS: atom_id res chain seq x y z
N MET A 1 -15.74 0.34 -9.47
CA MET A 1 -15.05 -0.46 -8.45
C MET A 1 -14.87 0.42 -7.22
N ASP A 2 -14.91 -0.16 -6.03
CA ASP A 2 -14.71 0.56 -4.77
C ASP A 2 -13.29 1.18 -4.71
N SER A 3 -13.17 2.47 -4.37
CA SER A 3 -11.90 3.21 -4.44
C SER A 3 -10.82 2.58 -3.56
N GLN A 4 -11.20 2.04 -2.39
CA GLN A 4 -10.29 1.33 -1.49
C GLN A 4 -9.76 0.03 -2.11
N LYS A 5 -10.60 -0.70 -2.86
CA LYS A 5 -10.16 -1.92 -3.57
C LYS A 5 -9.17 -1.59 -4.68
N GLN A 6 -9.42 -0.52 -5.44
CA GLN A 6 -8.50 -0.10 -6.50
C GLN A 6 -7.15 0.35 -5.93
N LEU A 7 -7.16 1.15 -4.86
CA LEU A 7 -5.97 1.56 -4.11
C LEU A 7 -5.17 0.35 -3.62
N GLY A 8 -5.82 -0.60 -2.95
CA GLY A 8 -5.17 -1.82 -2.45
C GLY A 8 -4.54 -2.66 -3.57
N GLN A 9 -5.21 -2.77 -4.72
CA GLN A 9 -4.65 -3.45 -5.90
C GLN A 9 -3.44 -2.73 -6.48
N ASN A 10 -3.46 -1.40 -6.56
CA ASN A 10 -2.33 -0.63 -7.07
C ASN A 10 -1.10 -0.76 -6.15
N ILE A 11 -1.31 -0.65 -4.82
CA ILE A 11 -0.26 -0.91 -3.81
C ILE A 11 0.32 -2.31 -3.97
N LYS A 12 -0.53 -3.33 -4.12
CA LYS A 12 -0.10 -4.72 -4.31
C LYS A 12 0.71 -4.91 -5.59
N LYS A 13 0.31 -4.26 -6.69
CA LYS A 13 1.06 -4.28 -7.96
C LYS A 13 2.42 -3.62 -7.80
N ALA A 14 2.48 -2.43 -7.19
CA ALA A 14 3.72 -1.71 -6.94
C ALA A 14 4.68 -2.53 -6.05
N ARG A 15 4.18 -3.14 -4.97
CA ARG A 15 4.96 -4.03 -4.10
C ARG A 15 5.56 -5.21 -4.87
N LYS A 16 4.74 -5.91 -5.66
CA LYS A 16 5.21 -7.06 -6.45
C LYS A 16 6.25 -6.64 -7.49
N LYS A 17 6.08 -5.49 -8.14
CA LYS A 17 7.06 -4.93 -9.08
C LYS A 17 8.40 -4.60 -8.40
N ALA A 18 8.35 -4.19 -7.12
CA ALA A 18 9.53 -3.94 -6.30
C ALA A 18 10.17 -5.22 -5.72
N GLY A 19 9.59 -6.40 -5.93
CA GLY A 19 10.11 -7.66 -5.38
C GLY A 19 10.00 -7.80 -3.86
N LEU A 20 9.12 -7.01 -3.22
CA LEU A 20 8.99 -6.95 -1.76
C LEU A 20 7.89 -7.86 -1.22
N THR A 21 8.11 -8.44 -0.05
CA THR A 21 7.08 -9.13 0.73
C THR A 21 6.16 -8.13 1.43
N GLN A 22 5.01 -8.59 1.93
CA GLN A 22 4.14 -7.75 2.76
C GLN A 22 4.84 -7.33 4.06
N LEU A 23 5.69 -8.19 4.62
CA LEU A 23 6.48 -7.89 5.81
C LEU A 23 7.47 -6.75 5.51
N ASP A 24 8.20 -6.82 4.39
CA ASP A 24 9.20 -5.80 4.04
C ASP A 24 8.58 -4.39 3.96
N VAL A 25 7.38 -4.27 3.38
CA VAL A 25 6.71 -2.97 3.25
C VAL A 25 6.15 -2.52 4.59
N ALA A 26 5.59 -3.44 5.38
CA ALA A 26 5.06 -3.15 6.69
C ALA A 26 6.15 -2.63 7.64
N GLU A 27 7.32 -3.27 7.67
CA GLU A 27 8.48 -2.82 8.44
C GLU A 27 8.97 -1.43 8.00
N LYS A 28 9.14 -1.23 6.68
CA LYS A 28 9.57 0.07 6.11
C LYS A 28 8.55 1.18 6.31
N SER A 29 7.27 0.85 6.47
CA SER A 29 6.18 1.80 6.70
C SER A 29 5.79 1.89 8.18
N ALA A 30 6.52 1.26 9.09
CA ALA A 30 6.25 1.25 10.53
C ALA A 30 4.80 0.85 10.91
N ILE A 31 4.22 -0.11 10.17
CA ILE A 31 2.88 -0.66 10.43
C ILE A 31 2.93 -2.18 10.62
N SER A 32 1.87 -2.77 11.16
CA SER A 32 1.78 -4.23 11.24
C SER A 32 1.56 -4.86 9.86
N VAL A 33 2.14 -6.05 9.65
CA VAL A 33 1.96 -6.82 8.41
C VAL A 33 0.48 -7.16 8.15
N ASN A 34 -0.30 -7.41 9.22
CA ASN A 34 -1.74 -7.65 9.12
C ASN A 34 -2.46 -6.40 8.60
N TYR A 35 -2.16 -5.22 9.15
CA TYR A 35 -2.75 -3.98 8.68
C TYR A 35 -2.41 -3.70 7.22
N PHE A 36 -1.15 -3.87 6.82
CA PHE A 36 -0.75 -3.75 5.41
C PHE A 36 -1.49 -4.74 4.50
N ALA A 37 -1.66 -5.99 4.93
CA ALA A 37 -2.41 -6.99 4.16
C ALA A 37 -3.89 -6.62 4.01
N ARG A 38 -4.52 -6.03 5.03
CA ARG A 38 -5.89 -5.49 4.95
C ARG A 38 -5.99 -4.32 3.98
N ILE A 39 -4.99 -3.45 3.93
CA ILE A 39 -4.89 -2.36 2.93
C ILE A 39 -4.86 -2.94 1.51
N GLU A 40 -4.01 -3.95 1.24
CA GLU A 40 -3.93 -4.57 -0.10
C GLU A 40 -5.24 -5.23 -0.53
N ARG A 41 -6.08 -5.67 0.41
CA ARG A 41 -7.41 -6.24 0.15
C ARG A 41 -8.52 -5.18 0.06
N GLY A 42 -8.21 -3.91 0.35
CA GLY A 42 -9.20 -2.82 0.38
C GLY A 42 -10.18 -2.92 1.55
N GLU A 43 -9.80 -3.57 2.65
CA GLU A 43 -10.65 -3.80 3.84
C GLU A 43 -10.60 -2.67 4.86
N VAL A 44 -9.69 -1.71 4.66
CA VAL A 44 -9.48 -0.56 5.55
C VAL A 44 -9.23 0.70 4.74
N ASN A 45 -9.54 1.84 5.34
CA ASN A 45 -9.17 3.15 4.82
C ASN A 45 -7.92 3.66 5.57
N PRO A 46 -6.71 3.55 4.98
CA PRO A 46 -5.50 4.09 5.60
C PRO A 46 -5.54 5.63 5.64
N SER A 47 -4.92 6.24 6.66
CA SER A 47 -4.73 7.69 6.69
C SER A 47 -3.73 8.15 5.64
N MET A 48 -3.69 9.46 5.36
CA MET A 48 -2.74 10.04 4.42
C MET A 48 -1.28 9.79 4.83
N ASP A 49 -0.96 9.86 6.12
CA ASP A 49 0.39 9.59 6.64
C ASP A 49 0.83 8.15 6.34
N ILE A 50 -0.06 7.17 6.53
CA ILE A 50 0.22 5.77 6.19
C ILE A 50 0.43 5.59 4.68
N LEU A 51 -0.38 6.27 3.86
CA LEU A 51 -0.21 6.22 2.40
C LEU A 51 1.13 6.82 1.96
N GLU A 52 1.55 7.91 2.58
CA GLU A 52 2.86 8.51 2.34
C GLU A 52 4.01 7.56 2.73
N GLN A 53 3.91 6.92 3.90
CA GLN A 53 4.89 5.93 4.37
C GLN A 53 4.98 4.74 3.40
N ILE A 54 3.84 4.20 2.96
CA ILE A 54 3.79 3.10 1.99
C ILE A 54 4.40 3.53 0.65
N ALA A 55 4.07 4.72 0.14
CA ALA A 55 4.62 5.22 -1.12
C ALA A 55 6.16 5.37 -1.03
N LYS A 56 6.67 5.89 0.09
CA LYS A 56 8.11 5.98 0.38
C LYS A 56 8.76 4.60 0.47
N ALA A 57 8.15 3.64 1.18
CA ALA A 57 8.65 2.28 1.32
C ALA A 57 8.74 1.55 -0.04
N LEU A 58 7.77 1.80 -0.92
CA LEU A 58 7.68 1.25 -2.27
C LEU A 58 8.51 2.04 -3.30
N LYS A 59 9.01 3.24 -2.95
CA LYS A 59 9.71 4.17 -3.84
C LYS A 59 8.90 4.53 -5.09
N VAL A 60 7.61 4.80 -4.90
CA VAL A 60 6.66 5.17 -5.96
C VAL A 60 6.06 6.55 -5.72
N LYS A 61 5.53 7.17 -6.77
CA LYS A 61 4.72 8.39 -6.65
C LYS A 61 3.31 8.05 -6.18
N SER A 62 2.64 9.00 -5.53
CA SER A 62 1.23 8.86 -5.12
C SER A 62 0.31 8.53 -6.30
N SER A 63 0.57 9.10 -7.48
CA SER A 63 -0.15 8.83 -8.72
C SER A 63 -0.08 7.36 -9.20
N GLU A 64 0.88 6.57 -8.71
CA GLU A 64 0.99 5.15 -9.07
C GLU A 64 0.09 4.27 -8.19
N ILE A 65 -0.34 4.76 -7.03
CA ILE A 65 -1.15 4.01 -6.06
C ILE A 65 -2.57 4.55 -5.92
N LEU A 66 -2.77 5.86 -6.05
CA LEU A 66 -4.08 6.49 -5.91
C LEU A 66 -5.00 6.17 -7.11
N PRO A 67 -6.31 5.98 -6.88
CA PRO A 67 -7.24 5.51 -7.91
C PRO A 67 -7.95 6.67 -8.66
N PHE A 68 -7.22 7.67 -9.14
CA PHE A 68 -7.76 8.79 -9.92
C PHE A 68 -6.71 9.40 -10.86
#